data_AF-A0A8S2QAT8-F1
#
_entry.id   AF-A0A8S2QAT8-F1
#
_cell.length_a   1.000
_cell.length_b   1.000
_cell.length_c   1.000
_cell.angle_alpha   90.00
_cell.angle_beta   90.00
_cell.angle_gamma   90.00
#
_symmetry.space_group_name_H-M   'P 1'
#
loop_
_entity.id
_entity.type
_entity.pdbx_description
1 polymer ?
#
loop_
_entity_poly.entity_id
_entity_poly.type
_entity_poly.pdbx_seq_one_letter_code
_entity_poly.pdbx_strand_id
1 'polypeptide(L)'
;YSCSYRRLCEQILKCEKNQERPHLFDDNEPLIRLYACLIVLLTCNKIIDLIACYNQLRLDLNSKPFIDIFVQNYGIVSLYRWLRPPSHHKRLIFDTIDLLLLLCTDSKSLRPFLKQLSNDTWFHLLYQLTQQCNDGLGSSTNLSNIQLLLTPTFDLKTMEKLGILFEKLSELTENRRLFSKYNFLYIFKEWKQKFVNDSPFLVLNMKSTLLNLEQ
;
A
#
# COMPACT_ATOMS: atom_id res chain seq x y z
N TYR A 1 6.28 25.08 -18.34
CA TYR A 1 6.35 23.76 -17.67
C TYR A 1 7.71 23.43 -17.05
N SER A 2 8.88 23.58 -17.71
CA SER A 2 10.16 23.15 -17.09
C SER A 2 10.64 24.02 -15.90
N CYS A 3 10.29 25.30 -15.86
CA CYS A 3 10.60 26.18 -14.72
C CYS A 3 9.93 25.77 -13.40
N SER A 4 8.75 25.12 -13.46
CA SER A 4 7.99 24.74 -12.25
C SER A 4 8.62 23.53 -11.55
N TYR A 5 9.03 22.51 -12.31
CA TYR A 5 9.70 21.33 -11.77
C TYR A 5 11.09 21.65 -11.24
N ARG A 6 11.84 22.51 -11.93
CA ARG A 6 13.16 22.96 -11.44
C ARG A 6 13.03 23.73 -10.13
N ARG A 7 12.05 24.64 -10.00
CA ARG A 7 11.77 25.35 -8.74
C ARG A 7 11.35 24.40 -7.62
N LEU A 8 10.53 23.39 -7.92
CA LEU A 8 10.15 22.37 -6.94
C LEU A 8 11.34 21.51 -6.49
N CYS A 9 12.17 21.04 -7.42
CA CYS A 9 13.40 20.33 -7.07
C CYS A 9 14.35 21.22 -6.25
N GLU A 10 14.49 22.51 -6.61
CA GLU A 10 15.28 23.48 -5.86
C GLU A 10 14.68 23.78 -4.48
N GLN A 11 13.36 23.81 -4.33
CA GLN A 11 12.67 23.96 -3.04
C GLN A 11 12.86 22.72 -2.16
N ILE A 12 12.69 21.52 -2.72
CA ILE A 12 12.96 20.25 -2.04
C ILE A 12 14.43 20.22 -1.56
N LEU A 13 15.39 20.56 -2.42
CA LEU A 13 16.83 20.62 -2.09
C LEU A 13 17.17 21.72 -1.07
N LYS A 14 16.46 22.85 -1.06
CA LYS A 14 16.63 23.94 -0.08
C LYS A 14 16.05 23.57 1.29
N CYS A 15 14.88 22.93 1.31
CA CYS A 15 14.28 22.41 2.54
C CYS A 15 15.17 21.33 3.18
N GLU A 16 15.88 20.53 2.37
CA GLU A 16 16.85 19.59 2.90
C GLU A 16 18.01 20.24 3.66
N LYS A 17 18.38 21.47 3.28
CA LYS A 17 19.52 22.22 3.84
C LYS A 17 19.15 23.12 5.02
N ASN A 18 17.92 23.65 5.07
CA ASN A 18 17.59 24.75 5.99
C ASN A 18 16.62 24.40 7.15
N GLN A 19 16.12 23.16 7.29
CA GLN A 19 15.17 22.75 8.37
C GLN A 19 13.88 23.61 8.49
N GLU A 20 13.61 24.53 7.57
CA GLU A 20 12.37 25.30 7.51
C GLU A 20 11.25 24.43 6.93
N ARG A 21 10.10 24.38 7.61
CA ARG A 21 8.92 23.63 7.18
C ARG A 21 8.30 24.32 5.96
N PRO A 22 8.30 23.71 4.77
CA PRO A 22 7.58 24.29 3.66
C PRO A 22 6.10 23.90 3.75
N HIS A 23 5.22 24.84 3.46
CA HIS A 23 3.92 24.56 2.84
C HIS A 23 4.17 23.98 1.44
N LEU A 24 4.76 22.79 1.35
CA LEU A 24 5.32 22.23 0.10
C LEU A 24 4.25 22.07 -1.01
N PHE A 25 2.99 22.03 -0.61
CA PHE A 25 1.89 21.56 -1.45
C PHE A 25 0.68 22.50 -1.49
N ASP A 26 0.58 23.51 -0.60
CA ASP A 26 -0.68 24.22 -0.34
C ASP A 26 -1.15 25.13 -1.50
N ASP A 27 -0.25 25.57 -2.40
CA ASP A 27 -0.56 26.52 -3.50
C ASP A 27 -0.28 25.99 -4.92
N ASN A 28 0.08 24.71 -5.08
CA ASN A 28 0.48 24.16 -6.38
C ASN A 28 -0.73 23.67 -7.21
N GLU A 29 -0.66 23.79 -8.54
CA GLU A 29 -1.63 23.14 -9.43
C GLU A 29 -1.71 21.62 -9.14
N PRO A 30 -2.90 21.01 -9.19
CA PRO A 30 -3.14 19.56 -8.98
C PRO A 30 -2.05 18.61 -9.50
N LEU A 31 -1.68 18.76 -10.77
CA LEU A 31 -0.68 17.91 -11.42
C LEU A 31 0.72 18.17 -10.90
N ILE A 32 1.08 19.43 -10.71
CA ILE A 32 2.38 19.84 -10.18
C ILE A 32 2.56 19.28 -8.76
N ARG A 33 1.52 19.38 -7.93
CA ARG A 33 1.50 18.82 -6.59
C ARG A 33 1.63 17.30 -6.60
N LEU A 34 0.90 16.61 -7.47
CA LEU A 34 1.04 15.17 -7.64
C LEU A 34 2.49 14.78 -7.98
N TYR A 35 3.09 15.40 -9.00
CA TYR A 35 4.47 15.08 -9.38
C TYR A 35 5.46 15.40 -8.27
N ALA A 36 5.25 16.48 -7.51
CA ALA A 36 6.05 16.78 -6.33
C ALA A 36 5.96 15.64 -5.29
N CYS A 37 4.75 15.15 -5.00
CA CYS A 37 4.55 14.00 -4.13
C CYS A 37 5.25 12.74 -4.66
N LEU A 38 5.12 12.43 -5.96
CA LEU A 38 5.77 11.26 -6.56
C LEU A 38 7.30 11.35 -6.49
N ILE A 39 7.88 12.53 -6.73
CA ILE A 39 9.32 12.75 -6.58
C ILE A 39 9.73 12.48 -5.13
N VAL A 40 9.04 13.07 -4.15
CA VAL A 40 9.33 12.85 -2.72
C VAL A 40 9.27 11.36 -2.36
N LEU A 41 8.21 10.64 -2.77
CA LEU A 41 8.09 9.19 -2.52
C LEU A 41 9.20 8.36 -3.18
N LEU A 42 9.77 8.83 -4.30
CA LEU A 42 10.80 8.11 -5.04
C LEU A 42 12.24 8.51 -4.66
N THR A 43 12.45 9.67 -4.05
CA THR A 43 13.81 10.18 -3.79
C THR A 43 14.11 10.47 -2.33
N CYS A 44 13.12 10.77 -1.50
CA CYS A 44 13.34 11.18 -0.12
C CYS A 44 13.30 9.99 0.86
N ASN A 45 14.19 10.01 1.85
CA ASN A 45 14.20 9.06 2.97
C ASN A 45 13.79 9.71 4.30
N LYS A 46 13.59 11.04 4.32
CA LYS A 46 13.21 11.81 5.51
C LYS A 46 11.75 11.56 5.86
N ILE A 47 11.52 10.95 7.02
CA ILE A 47 10.18 10.53 7.49
C ILE A 47 9.19 11.70 7.55
N ILE A 48 9.63 12.88 7.97
CA ILE A 48 8.77 14.06 8.11
C ILE A 48 8.20 14.47 6.75
N ASP A 49 9.06 14.54 5.72
CA ASP A 49 8.67 14.91 4.37
C ASP A 49 7.76 13.85 3.75
N LEU A 50 8.03 12.57 4.03
CA LEU A 50 7.19 11.45 3.62
C LEU A 50 5.80 11.55 4.26
N ILE A 51 5.70 11.78 5.57
CA ILE A 51 4.40 11.94 6.25
C ILE A 51 3.61 13.10 5.65
N ALA A 52 4.25 14.25 5.40
CA ALA A 52 3.61 15.38 4.75
C ALA A 52 3.09 15.01 3.35
N CYS A 53 3.89 14.27 2.58
CA CYS A 53 3.50 13.74 1.28
C CYS A 53 2.30 12.78 1.36
N TYR A 54 2.30 11.84 2.32
CA TYR A 54 1.19 10.91 2.54
C TYR A 54 -0.10 11.64 2.93
N ASN A 55 -0.01 12.65 3.80
CA ASN A 55 -1.16 13.48 4.17
C ASN A 55 -1.73 14.22 2.96
N GLN A 56 -0.87 14.80 2.13
CA GLN A 56 -1.31 15.50 0.92
C GLN A 56 -1.97 14.55 -0.09
N LEU A 57 -1.34 13.40 -0.37
CA LEU A 57 -1.91 12.38 -1.25
C LEU A 57 -3.26 11.87 -0.73
N ARG A 58 -3.41 11.71 0.59
CA ARG A 58 -4.69 11.31 1.20
C ARG A 58 -5.78 12.35 0.94
N LEU A 59 -5.46 13.65 1.01
CA LEU A 59 -6.42 14.72 0.68
C LEU A 59 -6.79 14.69 -0.80
N ASP A 60 -5.80 14.58 -1.69
CA ASP A 60 -6.01 14.63 -3.14
C ASP A 60 -6.78 13.39 -3.65
N LEU A 61 -6.44 12.19 -3.15
CA LEU A 61 -7.06 10.92 -3.57
C LEU A 61 -8.50 10.73 -3.08
N ASN A 62 -9.04 11.63 -2.25
CA ASN A 62 -10.50 11.67 -2.00
C ASN A 62 -11.30 12.14 -3.23
N SER A 63 -10.64 12.72 -4.24
CA SER A 63 -11.26 13.20 -5.46
C SER A 63 -11.09 12.18 -6.59
N LYS A 64 -12.21 11.70 -7.16
CA LYS A 64 -12.19 10.70 -8.26
C LYS A 64 -11.32 11.13 -9.46
N PRO A 65 -11.37 12.38 -9.95
CA PRO A 65 -10.43 12.85 -10.98
C PRO A 65 -8.96 12.70 -10.61
N PHE A 66 -8.59 12.91 -9.34
CA PHE A 66 -7.20 12.75 -8.89
C PHE A 66 -6.79 11.28 -8.79
N ILE A 67 -7.69 10.37 -8.41
CA ILE A 67 -7.45 8.93 -8.49
C ILE A 67 -7.06 8.56 -9.93
N ASP A 68 -7.83 9.03 -10.92
CA ASP A 68 -7.55 8.74 -12.33
C ASP A 68 -6.16 9.24 -12.76
N ILE A 69 -5.82 10.47 -12.39
CA ILE A 69 -4.50 11.05 -12.69
C ILE A 69 -3.38 10.27 -11.97
N PHE A 70 -3.56 9.94 -10.69
CA PHE A 70 -2.56 9.21 -9.91
C PHE A 70 -2.26 7.82 -10.52
N VAL A 71 -3.30 7.09 -10.90
CA VAL A 71 -3.17 5.75 -11.51
C VAL A 71 -2.50 5.83 -12.89
N GLN A 72 -2.79 6.87 -13.68
CA GLN A 72 -2.18 7.06 -15.00
C GLN A 72 -0.70 7.49 -14.94
N ASN A 73 -0.28 8.20 -13.89
CA ASN A 73 1.06 8.77 -13.76
C ASN A 73 2.00 7.92 -12.88
N TYR A 74 1.89 6.59 -12.94
CA TYR A 74 2.74 5.64 -12.20
C TYR A 74 2.72 5.82 -10.67
N GLY A 75 1.67 6.41 -10.12
CA GLY A 75 1.57 6.64 -8.67
C GLY A 75 1.63 5.36 -7.87
N ILE A 76 1.06 4.27 -8.38
CA ILE A 76 1.06 2.96 -7.73
C ILE A 76 2.49 2.43 -7.57
N VAL A 77 3.34 2.58 -8.58
CA VAL A 77 4.74 2.13 -8.53
C VAL A 77 5.51 2.83 -7.41
N SER A 78 5.23 4.11 -7.16
CA SER A 78 5.87 4.87 -6.08
C SER A 78 5.55 4.35 -4.69
N LEU A 79 4.40 3.68 -4.51
CA LEU A 79 3.97 3.09 -3.24
C LEU A 79 4.69 1.79 -2.91
N TYR A 80 5.15 1.04 -3.92
CA TYR A 80 5.77 -0.28 -3.74
C TYR A 80 6.95 -0.24 -2.75
N ARG A 81 7.82 0.77 -2.87
CA ARG A 81 9.00 0.93 -2.01
C ARG A 81 8.65 0.96 -0.52
N TRP A 82 7.51 1.54 -0.18
CA TRP A 82 7.13 1.82 1.20
C TRP A 82 6.44 0.65 1.90
N LEU A 83 6.04 -0.36 1.13
CA LEU A 83 5.50 -1.63 1.64
C LEU A 83 6.59 -2.71 1.78
N ARG A 84 7.72 -2.59 1.08
CA ARG A 84 8.74 -3.64 1.02
C ARG A 84 9.47 -3.81 2.37
N PRO A 85 9.49 -5.02 2.95
CA PRO A 85 10.33 -5.32 4.12
C PRO A 85 11.84 -5.24 3.81
N PRO A 86 12.71 -4.80 4.75
CA PRO A 86 12.41 -4.28 6.09
C PRO A 86 12.20 -2.76 6.03
N SER A 87 11.04 -2.30 5.60
CA SER A 87 10.67 -0.89 5.72
C SER A 87 10.71 -0.50 7.20
N HIS A 88 11.65 0.37 7.57
CA HIS A 88 11.96 0.73 8.96
C HIS A 88 10.81 1.47 9.68
N HIS A 89 9.74 1.84 8.97
CA HIS A 89 8.66 2.67 9.51
C HIS A 89 7.29 2.02 9.33
N LYS A 90 6.81 1.35 10.39
CA LYS A 90 5.46 0.74 10.47
C LYS A 90 4.36 1.68 9.97
N ARG A 91 4.46 2.94 10.38
CA ARG A 91 3.53 4.00 10.03
C ARG A 91 3.39 4.16 8.51
N LEU A 92 4.50 4.15 7.77
CA LEU A 92 4.45 4.32 6.31
C LEU A 92 3.82 3.12 5.62
N ILE A 93 4.01 1.90 6.15
CA ILE A 93 3.29 0.72 5.64
C ILE A 93 1.78 0.92 5.79
N PHE A 94 1.32 1.31 6.98
CA PHE A 94 -0.10 1.55 7.25
C PHE A 94 -0.67 2.68 6.39
N ASP A 95 0.05 3.81 6.30
CA ASP A 95 -0.34 4.94 5.46
C ASP A 95 -0.40 4.53 3.97
N THR A 96 0.50 3.64 3.51
CA THR A 96 0.48 3.11 2.14
C THR A 96 -0.72 2.21 1.90
N ILE A 97 -1.04 1.31 2.83
CA ILE A 97 -2.24 0.44 2.74
C ILE A 97 -3.50 1.32 2.70
N ASP A 98 -3.57 2.38 3.50
CA ASP A 98 -4.69 3.32 3.46
C ASP A 98 -4.83 4.01 2.10
N LEU A 99 -3.72 4.44 1.49
CA LEU A 99 -3.76 4.98 0.13
C LEU A 99 -4.22 3.94 -0.90
N LEU A 100 -3.73 2.69 -0.81
CA LEU A 100 -4.19 1.61 -1.70
C LEU A 100 -5.70 1.36 -1.56
N LEU A 101 -6.25 1.47 -0.35
CA LEU A 101 -7.69 1.33 -0.14
C LEU A 101 -8.50 2.50 -0.70
N LEU A 102 -7.98 3.73 -0.68
CA LEU A 102 -8.62 4.84 -1.39
C LEU A 102 -8.71 4.55 -2.90
N LEU A 103 -7.71 3.90 -3.48
CA LEU A 103 -7.73 3.47 -4.89
C LEU A 103 -8.68 2.29 -5.16
N CYS A 104 -9.09 1.56 -4.11
CA CYS A 104 -10.10 0.51 -4.19
C CYS A 104 -11.54 1.06 -4.21
N THR A 105 -11.73 2.38 -4.04
CA THR A 105 -13.07 3.00 -4.09
C THR A 105 -13.65 2.96 -5.52
N ASP A 106 -14.98 2.89 -5.61
CA ASP A 106 -15.68 2.78 -6.89
C ASP A 106 -15.43 3.99 -7.79
N SER A 107 -14.55 3.77 -8.77
CA SER A 107 -14.11 4.73 -9.77
C SER A 107 -13.82 4.02 -11.09
N LYS A 108 -13.72 4.80 -12.17
CA LYS A 108 -13.35 4.27 -13.50
C LYS A 108 -11.93 3.70 -13.51
N SER A 109 -11.09 4.14 -12.57
CA SER A 109 -9.70 3.70 -12.43
C SER A 109 -9.50 2.48 -11.55
N LEU A 110 -10.55 1.92 -10.92
CA LEU A 110 -10.42 0.70 -10.10
C LEU A 110 -9.81 -0.46 -10.88
N ARG A 111 -10.34 -0.79 -12.06
CA ARG A 111 -9.80 -1.88 -12.89
C ARG A 111 -8.36 -1.60 -13.37
N PRO A 112 -8.03 -0.42 -13.93
CA PRO A 112 -6.64 -0.05 -14.24
C PRO A 112 -5.69 -0.16 -13.04
N PHE A 113 -6.13 0.27 -11.86
CA PHE A 113 -5.37 0.15 -10.61
C PHE A 113 -5.09 -1.32 -10.26
N LEU A 114 -6.12 -2.15 -10.21
CA LEU A 114 -5.97 -3.58 -9.87
C LEU A 114 -5.05 -4.30 -10.88
N LYS A 115 -5.15 -3.97 -12.17
CA LYS A 115 -4.24 -4.50 -13.21
C LYS A 115 -2.78 -4.14 -12.99
N GLN A 116 -2.48 -2.96 -12.44
CA GLN A 116 -1.11 -2.59 -12.09
C GLN A 116 -0.57 -3.37 -10.88
N LEU A 117 -1.45 -3.91 -10.03
CA LEU A 117 -1.10 -4.82 -8.93
C LEU A 117 -1.06 -6.30 -9.37
N SER A 118 -1.66 -6.64 -10.51
CA SER A 118 -1.74 -7.99 -11.10
C SER A 118 -0.42 -8.51 -11.68
N ASN A 119 0.66 -8.50 -10.89
CA ASN A 119 1.95 -9.05 -11.29
C ASN A 119 2.68 -9.70 -10.12
N ASP A 120 3.73 -10.46 -10.47
CA ASP A 120 4.54 -11.24 -9.55
C ASP A 120 5.15 -10.39 -8.43
N THR A 121 5.64 -9.20 -8.78
CA THR A 121 6.31 -8.30 -7.86
C THR A 121 5.38 -7.84 -6.73
N TRP A 122 4.14 -7.47 -7.08
CA TRP A 122 3.13 -7.08 -6.10
C TRP A 122 2.57 -8.26 -5.31
N PHE A 123 2.31 -9.40 -5.94
CA PHE A 123 1.82 -10.59 -5.22
C PHE A 123 2.88 -11.17 -4.27
N HIS A 124 4.16 -11.13 -4.64
CA HIS A 124 5.25 -11.48 -3.72
C HIS A 124 5.30 -10.55 -2.51
N LEU A 125 5.14 -9.25 -2.73
CA LEU A 125 5.09 -8.26 -1.66
C LEU A 125 3.90 -8.50 -0.72
N LEU A 126 2.70 -8.70 -1.28
CA LEU A 126 1.52 -9.02 -0.48
C LEU A 126 1.71 -10.31 0.31
N TYR A 127 2.34 -11.32 -0.29
CA TYR A 127 2.68 -12.56 0.41
C TYR A 127 3.62 -12.29 1.59
N GLN A 128 4.69 -11.51 1.39
CA GLN A 128 5.60 -11.12 2.47
C GLN A 128 4.86 -10.40 3.61
N LEU A 129 3.94 -9.48 3.29
CA LEU A 129 3.12 -8.79 4.29
C LEU A 129 2.23 -9.78 5.06
N THR A 130 1.62 -10.77 4.39
CA THR A 130 0.82 -11.79 5.07
C THR A 130 1.64 -12.67 6.01
N GLN A 131 2.88 -13.00 5.67
CA GLN A 131 3.75 -13.79 6.55
C GLN A 131 4.13 -13.01 7.82
N GLN A 132 4.38 -11.70 7.70
CA GLN A 132 4.62 -10.84 8.87
C GLN A 132 3.39 -10.76 9.80
N CYS A 133 2.18 -10.88 9.27
CA CYS A 133 0.97 -10.98 10.08
C CYS A 133 0.91 -12.30 10.85
N ASN A 134 1.30 -13.42 10.23
CA ASN A 134 1.23 -14.74 10.85
C ASN A 134 2.24 -14.93 11.99
N ASP A 135 3.49 -14.51 11.76
CA ASP A 135 4.60 -14.67 12.71
C ASP A 135 4.41 -13.81 13.98
N GLY A 136 3.72 -12.67 13.88
CA GLY A 136 3.40 -11.80 15.01
C GLY A 136 2.36 -12.34 15.98
N LEU A 137 1.69 -13.44 15.64
CA LEU A 137 0.54 -14.00 16.34
C LEU A 137 0.77 -15.46 16.79
N GLY A 138 2.03 -15.83 17.05
CA GLY A 138 2.37 -17.07 17.76
C GLY A 138 2.42 -18.34 16.91
N SER A 139 2.63 -18.27 15.59
CA SER A 139 2.94 -19.47 14.81
C SER A 139 4.36 -19.93 15.12
N SER A 140 4.47 -21.00 15.90
CA SER A 140 5.69 -21.80 16.07
C SER A 140 6.10 -22.40 14.72
N THR A 141 6.94 -21.68 13.98
CA THR A 141 7.82 -22.31 12.99
C THR A 141 9.26 -21.96 13.31
N ASN A 142 10.07 -23.00 13.40
CA ASN A 142 11.47 -22.96 13.84
C ASN A 142 12.38 -22.29 12.80
N LEU A 143 12.28 -20.97 12.64
CA LEU A 143 13.23 -20.16 11.89
C LEU A 143 13.86 -19.12 12.81
N SER A 144 15.06 -19.48 13.27
CA SER A 144 16.12 -18.67 13.90
C SER A 144 15.79 -17.21 14.26
N ASN A 145 15.54 -17.02 15.56
CA ASN A 145 15.97 -15.94 16.44
C ASN A 145 16.87 -14.85 15.82
N ILE A 146 16.46 -13.60 16.06
CA ILE A 146 17.12 -12.27 15.89
C ILE A 146 16.39 -11.35 14.89
N GLN A 147 15.85 -11.85 13.77
CA GLN A 147 15.16 -10.98 12.79
C GLN A 147 13.69 -10.70 13.16
N LEU A 148 13.07 -11.57 13.97
CA LEU A 148 11.66 -11.51 14.36
C LEU A 148 11.35 -10.43 15.42
N LEU A 149 12.30 -10.11 16.30
CA LEU A 149 12.10 -9.10 17.37
C LEU A 149 12.05 -7.65 16.87
N LEU A 150 12.52 -7.42 15.64
CA LEU A 150 12.53 -6.10 15.00
C LEU A 150 11.39 -5.94 13.98
N THR A 151 10.60 -7.00 13.75
CA THR A 151 9.58 -7.00 12.71
C THR A 151 8.27 -6.43 13.24
N PRO A 152 7.66 -5.46 12.54
CA PRO A 152 6.34 -4.97 12.89
C PRO A 152 5.28 -6.05 12.88
N THR A 153 4.71 -6.39 14.04
CA THR A 153 3.44 -7.11 14.07
C THR A 153 2.35 -6.21 13.50
N PHE A 154 1.62 -6.72 12.51
CA PHE A 154 0.44 -6.05 11.98
C PHE A 154 -0.71 -6.18 12.98
N ASP A 155 -1.44 -5.08 13.21
CA ASP A 155 -2.66 -5.14 13.99
C ASP A 155 -3.81 -5.73 13.16
N LEU A 156 -4.85 -6.22 13.86
CA LEU A 156 -6.02 -6.83 13.24
C LEU A 156 -6.68 -5.92 12.20
N LYS A 157 -6.70 -4.61 12.47
CA LYS A 157 -7.24 -3.60 11.54
C LYS A 157 -6.46 -3.56 10.23
N THR A 158 -5.13 -3.69 10.26
CA THR A 158 -4.36 -3.73 9.02
C THR A 158 -4.58 -5.02 8.25
N MET A 159 -4.78 -6.14 8.94
CA MET A 159 -5.16 -7.40 8.29
C MET A 159 -6.52 -7.29 7.59
N GLU A 160 -7.51 -6.66 8.23
CA GLU A 160 -8.81 -6.36 7.62
C GLU A 160 -8.68 -5.53 6.35
N LYS A 161 -7.84 -4.49 6.40
CA LYS A 161 -7.53 -3.63 5.24
C LYS A 161 -6.88 -4.43 4.10
N LEU A 162 -5.90 -5.27 4.39
CA LEU A 162 -5.32 -6.19 3.39
C LEU A 162 -6.37 -7.17 2.85
N GLY A 163 -7.30 -7.61 3.68
CA GLY A 163 -8.42 -8.47 3.27
C GLY A 163 -9.29 -7.84 2.18
N ILE A 164 -9.61 -6.53 2.30
CA ILE A 164 -10.34 -5.79 1.26
C ILE A 164 -9.55 -5.78 -0.06
N LEU A 165 -8.24 -5.53 0.01
CA LEU A 165 -7.38 -5.52 -1.18
C LEU A 165 -7.33 -6.90 -1.86
N PHE A 166 -7.21 -7.97 -1.07
CA PHE A 166 -7.23 -9.34 -1.60
C PHE A 166 -8.57 -9.70 -2.23
N GLU A 167 -9.68 -9.30 -1.60
CA GLU A 167 -11.01 -9.48 -2.16
C GLU A 167 -11.09 -8.83 -3.54
N LYS A 168 -10.70 -7.55 -3.66
CA LYS A 168 -10.70 -6.84 -4.95
C LYS A 168 -9.78 -7.46 -5.99
N LEU A 169 -8.60 -7.92 -5.60
CA LEU A 169 -7.69 -8.61 -6.53
C LEU A 169 -8.23 -9.97 -6.98
N SER A 170 -9.03 -10.66 -6.15
CA SER A 170 -9.61 -11.96 -6.49
C SER A 170 -10.76 -11.87 -7.48
N GLU A 171 -11.42 -10.71 -7.61
CA GLU A 171 -12.44 -10.46 -8.64
C GLU A 171 -11.87 -10.54 -10.07
N LEU A 172 -10.54 -10.39 -10.23
CA LEU A 172 -9.87 -10.54 -11.52
C LEU A 172 -9.47 -12.00 -11.75
N THR A 173 -10.12 -12.67 -12.69
CA THR A 173 -9.85 -14.08 -13.03
C THR A 173 -8.41 -14.32 -13.49
N GLU A 174 -7.77 -13.34 -14.11
CA GLU A 174 -6.35 -13.37 -14.50
C GLU A 174 -5.39 -13.51 -13.31
N ASN A 175 -5.80 -13.11 -12.10
CA ASN A 175 -4.97 -13.20 -10.89
C ASN A 175 -4.95 -14.59 -10.25
N ARG A 176 -5.83 -15.51 -10.65
CA ARG A 176 -5.93 -16.85 -10.03
C ARG A 176 -4.59 -17.57 -9.99
N ARG A 177 -3.82 -17.50 -11.09
CA ARG A 177 -2.48 -18.10 -11.17
C ARG A 177 -1.52 -17.52 -10.12
N LEU A 178 -1.60 -16.22 -9.86
CA LEU A 178 -0.79 -15.56 -8.84
C LEU A 178 -1.25 -15.95 -7.44
N PHE A 179 -2.56 -16.02 -7.18
CA PHE A 179 -3.09 -16.52 -5.91
C PHE A 179 -2.63 -17.95 -5.61
N SER A 180 -2.66 -18.83 -6.62
CA SER A 180 -2.15 -20.20 -6.50
C SER A 180 -0.63 -20.25 -6.29
N LYS A 181 0.15 -19.45 -7.04
CA LYS A 181 1.61 -19.42 -6.94
C LYS A 181 2.11 -19.17 -5.51
N TYR A 182 1.43 -18.30 -4.76
CA TYR A 182 1.81 -17.94 -3.39
C TYR A 182 0.98 -18.65 -2.32
N ASN A 183 0.22 -19.69 -2.67
CA ASN A 183 -0.59 -20.49 -1.74
C ASN A 183 -1.57 -19.67 -0.87
N PHE A 184 -2.09 -18.56 -1.39
CA PHE A 184 -3.00 -17.68 -0.64
C PHE A 184 -4.29 -18.38 -0.20
N LEU A 185 -4.78 -19.37 -0.96
CA LEU A 185 -5.95 -20.16 -0.56
C LEU A 185 -5.76 -20.84 0.81
N TYR A 186 -4.57 -21.36 1.08
CA TYR A 186 -4.25 -21.98 2.37
C TYR A 186 -4.23 -20.91 3.48
N ILE A 187 -3.53 -19.79 3.24
CA ILE A 187 -3.42 -18.67 4.18
C ILE A 187 -4.80 -18.13 4.56
N PHE A 188 -5.68 -17.91 3.57
CA PHE A 188 -7.02 -17.38 3.83
C PHE A 188 -7.95 -18.37 4.54
N LYS A 189 -7.78 -19.68 4.30
CA LYS A 189 -8.49 -20.72 5.08
C LYS A 189 -8.04 -20.72 6.55
N GLU A 190 -6.74 -20.59 6.79
CA GLU A 190 -6.17 -20.47 8.14
C GLU A 190 -6.66 -19.20 8.83
N TRP A 191 -6.57 -18.03 8.18
CA TRP A 191 -7.06 -16.75 8.72
C TRP A 191 -8.54 -16.80 9.06
N LYS A 192 -9.36 -17.37 8.17
CA LYS A 192 -10.80 -17.54 8.41
C LYS A 192 -11.08 -18.35 9.68
N GLN A 193 -10.31 -19.40 9.94
CA GLN A 193 -10.47 -20.23 11.14
C GLN A 193 -9.94 -19.51 12.39
N LYS A 194 -8.74 -18.91 12.27
CA LYS A 194 -8.07 -18.22 13.37
C LYS A 194 -8.86 -17.02 13.90
N PHE A 195 -9.45 -16.23 13.00
CA PHE A 195 -10.13 -14.98 13.36
C PHE A 195 -11.66 -15.07 13.38
N VAL A 196 -12.22 -16.29 13.39
CA VAL A 196 -13.68 -16.52 13.33
C VAL A 196 -14.47 -15.75 14.40
N ASN A 197 -13.89 -15.62 15.60
CA ASN A 197 -14.50 -14.92 16.73
C ASN A 197 -13.95 -13.50 16.95
N ASP A 198 -12.79 -13.18 16.38
CA ASP A 198 -12.06 -11.93 16.66
C ASP A 198 -12.30 -10.85 15.61
N SER A 199 -12.50 -11.22 14.35
CA SER A 199 -12.80 -10.28 13.26
C SER A 199 -13.79 -10.89 12.27
N PRO A 200 -15.10 -10.69 12.49
CA PRO A 200 -16.13 -11.08 11.53
C PRO A 200 -15.92 -10.43 10.15
N PHE A 201 -15.38 -9.22 10.11
CA PHE A 201 -15.12 -8.49 8.87
C PHE A 201 -14.00 -9.13 8.05
N LEU A 202 -12.86 -9.46 8.66
CA LEU A 202 -11.77 -10.18 7.97
C LEU A 202 -12.27 -11.53 7.46
N VAL A 203 -13.04 -12.25 8.27
CA VAL A 203 -13.64 -13.54 7.91
C VAL A 203 -14.56 -13.42 6.69
N LEU A 204 -15.37 -12.36 6.60
CA LEU A 204 -16.21 -12.08 5.44
C LEU A 204 -15.37 -11.85 4.18
N ASN A 205 -14.33 -11.01 4.27
CA ASN A 205 -13.43 -10.76 3.13
C ASN A 205 -12.74 -12.05 2.68
N MET A 206 -12.29 -12.90 3.60
CA MET A 206 -11.70 -14.21 3.26
C MET A 206 -12.72 -15.15 2.60
N LYS A 207 -13.98 -15.15 3.03
CA LYS A 207 -15.04 -15.94 2.39
C LYS A 207 -15.30 -15.48 0.95
N SER A 208 -15.43 -14.17 0.74
CA SER A 208 -15.62 -13.55 -0.58
C SER A 208 -14.44 -13.89 -1.50
N THR A 209 -13.22 -13.70 -1.00
CA THR A 209 -11.97 -14.02 -1.71
C THR A 209 -11.90 -15.49 -2.10
N LEU A 210 -12.18 -16.42 -1.17
CA LEU A 210 -12.16 -17.86 -1.45
C LEU A 210 -13.22 -18.25 -2.49
N LEU A 211 -14.43 -17.69 -2.41
CA LEU A 211 -15.49 -17.93 -3.38
C LEU A 211 -15.05 -17.51 -4.79
N ASN A 212 -14.46 -16.32 -4.93
CA ASN A 212 -13.95 -15.83 -6.21
C ASN A 212 -12.87 -16.73 -6.80
N LEU A 213 -12.05 -17.37 -5.96
CA LEU A 213 -10.96 -18.26 -6.38
C LEU A 213 -11.41 -19.70 -6.69
N GLU A 214 -12.58 -20.12 -6.21
CA GLU A 214 -13.16 -21.45 -6.43
C GLU A 214 -14.06 -21.53 -7.67
N GLN A 215 -14.60 -20.40 -8.16
CA GLN A 215 -15.41 -20.30 -9.39
C GLN A 215 -14.60 -20.49 -10.68
#